data_AF-A0A9W4H1X7-F1
#
_entry.id   AF-A0A9W4H1X7-F1
#
_cell.length_a   1.000
_cell.length_b   1.000
_cell.length_c   1.000
_cell.angle_alpha   90.00
_cell.angle_beta   90.00
_cell.angle_gamma   90.00
#
_symmetry.space_group_name_H-M   'P 1'
#
loop_
_entity.id
_entity.type
_entity.pdbx_description
1 polymer ?
#
loop_
_entity_poly.entity_id
_entity_poly.type
_entity_poly.pdbx_seq_one_letter_code
_entity_poly.pdbx_strand_id
1 'polypeptide(L)'
;MIAPYRAQVRALQGSLKYRFGQEYEGLVDTIHRFQGSQRPVVDMDTVAGAGKGPGYFYQGTGLDSQTCRLLNVALSRAQDHLVVVADVDHLRRHLAPHSEAMRMLDHLGSHAQLLSADQLIPTRDAAQLGELSEEELARPAFFPADEVYRAVEWDIAHAKNRIEIY
;
A
#
# COMPACT_ATOMS: atom_id res chain seq x y z
N MET A 1 1.11 11.46 -0.60
CA MET A 1 1.61 10.10 -0.93
C MET A 1 2.86 10.15 -1.81
N ILE A 2 3.93 9.51 -1.35
CA ILE A 2 5.15 9.21 -2.08
C ILE A 2 5.18 7.70 -2.32
N ALA A 3 5.20 7.28 -3.58
CA ALA A 3 5.32 5.86 -3.93
C ALA A 3 6.57 5.62 -4.80
N PRO A 4 7.29 4.50 -4.60
CA PRO A 4 8.52 4.22 -5.32
C PRO A 4 8.28 3.84 -6.79
N TYR A 5 7.09 3.36 -7.14
CA TYR A 5 6.75 2.90 -8.49
C TYR A 5 5.69 3.78 -9.16
N ARG A 6 5.90 4.10 -10.45
CA ARG A 6 4.92 4.86 -11.28
C ARG A 6 3.58 4.14 -11.45
N ALA A 7 3.59 2.80 -11.42
CA ALA A 7 2.37 2.00 -11.47
C ALA A 7 1.49 2.25 -10.23
N GLN A 8 2.10 2.23 -9.04
CA GLN A 8 1.44 2.56 -7.77
C GLN A 8 0.82 3.96 -7.81
N VAL A 9 1.60 4.95 -8.28
CA VAL A 9 1.12 6.34 -8.40
C VAL A 9 -0.12 6.42 -9.28
N ARG A 10 -0.12 5.74 -10.44
CA ARG A 10 -1.29 5.72 -11.34
C ARG A 10 -2.50 5.04 -10.71
N ALA A 11 -2.31 3.91 -10.04
CA ALA A 11 -3.39 3.19 -9.36
C ALA A 11 -4.03 4.05 -8.25
N LEU A 12 -3.20 4.69 -7.43
CA LEU A 12 -3.65 5.58 -6.36
C LEU A 12 -4.38 6.81 -6.91
N GLN A 13 -3.86 7.45 -7.95
CA GLN A 13 -4.52 8.58 -8.61
C GLN A 13 -5.89 8.19 -9.19
N GLY A 14 -5.98 7.02 -9.83
CA GLY A 14 -7.24 6.48 -10.36
C GLY A 14 -8.28 6.24 -9.26
N SER A 15 -7.86 5.59 -8.16
CA SER A 15 -8.73 5.32 -7.00
C SER A 15 -9.24 6.61 -6.34
N LEU A 16 -8.36 7.60 -6.15
CA LEU A 16 -8.73 8.90 -5.58
C LEU A 16 -9.71 9.66 -6.48
N LYS A 17 -9.47 9.69 -7.79
CA LYS A 17 -10.38 10.31 -8.75
C LYS A 17 -11.75 9.65 -8.74
N TYR A 18 -11.80 8.32 -8.72
CA TYR A 18 -13.05 7.57 -8.63
C TYR A 18 -13.80 7.90 -7.34
N ARG A 19 -13.11 7.96 -6.20
CA ARG A 19 -13.75 8.10 -4.88
C ARG A 19 -14.18 9.53 -4.55
N PHE A 20 -13.47 10.54 -5.06
CA PHE A 20 -13.72 11.94 -4.71
C PHE A 20 -14.21 12.79 -5.89
N GLY A 21 -14.31 12.22 -7.09
CA GLY A 21 -14.85 12.89 -8.28
C GLY A 21 -13.98 14.00 -8.86
N GLN A 22 -12.77 14.21 -8.35
CA GLN A 22 -11.85 15.25 -8.80
C GLN A 22 -10.40 14.77 -8.83
N GLU A 23 -9.57 15.40 -9.65
CA GLU A 23 -8.14 15.17 -9.70
C GLU A 23 -7.44 16.04 -8.66
N TYR A 24 -6.56 15.42 -7.86
CA TYR A 24 -5.74 16.12 -6.90
C TYR A 24 -4.30 16.20 -7.40
N GLU A 25 -3.94 17.32 -8.01
CA GLU A 25 -2.56 17.56 -8.45
C GLU A 25 -1.60 17.57 -7.26
N GLY A 26 -0.51 16.79 -7.36
CA GLY A 26 0.55 16.76 -6.35
C GLY A 26 0.24 16.00 -5.06
N LEU A 27 -0.91 15.31 -4.98
CA LEU A 27 -1.29 14.46 -3.84
C LEU A 27 -0.55 13.12 -3.83
N VAL A 28 -0.29 12.55 -5.02
CA VAL A 28 0.45 11.29 -5.21
C VAL A 28 1.49 11.48 -6.31
N ASP A 29 2.78 11.33 -6.00
CA ASP A 29 3.85 11.40 -7.01
C ASP A 29 5.01 10.45 -6.67
N THR A 30 5.91 10.27 -7.62
CA THR A 30 7.15 9.51 -7.47
C THR A 30 8.28 10.35 -6.90
N ILE A 31 9.23 9.68 -6.26
CA ILE A 31 10.35 10.27 -5.51
C ILE A 31 11.21 11.23 -6.35
N HIS A 32 11.29 11.01 -7.66
CA HIS A 32 12.07 11.86 -8.58
C HIS A 32 11.50 13.26 -8.81
N ARG A 33 10.19 13.49 -8.62
CA ARG A 33 9.59 14.85 -8.70
C ARG A 33 9.54 15.56 -7.35
N PHE A 34 9.81 14.86 -6.25
CA PHE A 34 9.83 15.43 -4.90
C PHE A 34 11.17 16.06 -4.50
N GLN A 35 12.21 16.04 -5.34
CA GLN A 35 13.48 16.70 -5.02
C GLN A 35 13.29 18.23 -4.90
N GLY A 36 13.21 18.72 -3.66
CA GLY A 36 13.20 20.15 -3.32
C GLY A 36 11.92 20.71 -2.70
N SER A 37 10.85 19.90 -2.52
CA SER A 37 9.64 20.35 -1.82
C SER A 37 9.33 19.46 -0.63
N GLN A 38 8.82 20.03 0.47
CA GLN A 38 8.35 19.30 1.65
C GLN A 38 6.81 19.36 1.72
N ARG A 39 6.21 18.48 2.52
CA ARG A 39 4.76 18.39 2.74
C ARG A 39 4.45 18.20 4.24
N PRO A 40 3.32 18.75 4.74
CA PRO A 40 2.88 18.50 6.12
C PRO A 40 2.78 17.01 6.45
N VAL A 41 2.20 16.22 5.53
CA VAL A 41 2.02 14.77 5.67
C VAL A 41 2.60 14.05 4.45
N VAL A 42 3.30 12.94 4.69
CA VAL A 42 3.79 12.02 3.66
C VAL A 42 3.33 10.61 3.96
N ASP A 43 2.63 9.99 3.01
CA ASP A 43 2.37 8.55 3.01
C ASP A 43 3.40 7.84 2.15
N MET A 44 4.17 6.95 2.74
CA MET A 44 5.16 6.12 2.06
C MET A 44 4.66 4.67 1.99
N ASP A 45 4.50 4.17 0.78
CA ASP A 45 4.23 2.75 0.56
C ASP A 45 5.52 2.03 0.21
N THR A 46 5.86 0.99 0.98
CA THR A 46 7.06 0.19 0.74
C THR A 46 6.94 -0.70 -0.50
N VAL A 47 5.72 -1.06 -0.90
CA VAL A 47 5.39 -1.96 -2.03
C VAL A 47 6.16 -3.29 -1.97
N ALA A 48 6.63 -3.67 -0.78
CA ALA A 48 7.33 -4.91 -0.53
C ALA A 48 6.36 -5.86 0.16
N GLY A 49 5.50 -6.50 -0.63
CA GLY A 49 4.53 -7.47 -0.15
C GLY A 49 4.35 -8.57 -1.18
N ALA A 50 4.36 -9.82 -0.72
CA ALA A 50 4.25 -11.05 -1.51
C ALA A 50 5.36 -11.27 -2.58
N GLY A 51 6.13 -12.36 -2.43
CA GLY A 51 7.17 -12.78 -3.39
C GLY A 51 8.37 -13.43 -2.72
N LYS A 52 9.40 -13.80 -3.50
CA LYS A 52 10.65 -14.43 -2.99
C LYS A 52 11.62 -13.46 -2.29
N GLY A 53 11.29 -12.18 -2.23
CA GLY A 53 12.14 -11.14 -1.67
C GLY A 53 11.45 -9.77 -1.64
N PRO A 54 12.12 -8.73 -1.14
CA PRO A 54 11.52 -7.42 -0.92
C PRO A 54 11.41 -6.58 -2.20
N GLY A 55 11.91 -7.10 -3.34
CA GLY A 55 11.96 -6.40 -4.62
C GLY A 55 13.30 -5.69 -4.86
N TYR A 56 13.52 -5.26 -6.12
CA TYR A 56 14.78 -4.66 -6.57
C TYR A 56 15.22 -3.44 -5.74
N PHE A 57 14.25 -2.65 -5.27
CA PHE A 57 14.52 -1.44 -4.49
C PHE A 57 15.17 -1.68 -3.13
N TYR A 58 15.12 -2.89 -2.60
CA TYR A 58 15.63 -3.21 -1.27
C TYR A 58 16.85 -4.14 -1.32
N GLN A 59 17.42 -4.35 -2.51
CA GLN A 59 18.60 -5.22 -2.69
C GLN A 59 19.93 -4.51 -2.36
N GLY A 60 19.97 -3.18 -2.38
CA GLY A 60 21.18 -2.40 -2.10
C GLY A 60 21.29 -1.99 -0.64
N THR A 61 22.51 -2.03 -0.10
CA THR A 61 22.84 -1.53 1.24
C THR A 61 23.96 -0.49 1.17
N GLY A 62 24.05 0.38 2.18
CA GLY A 62 25.06 1.42 2.27
C GLY A 62 24.54 2.79 1.82
N LEU A 63 25.27 3.84 2.17
CA LEU A 63 24.89 5.24 1.94
C LEU A 63 24.72 5.59 0.45
N ASP A 64 25.48 4.92 -0.42
CA ASP A 64 25.42 5.10 -1.87
C ASP A 64 24.40 4.20 -2.56
N SER A 65 23.65 3.39 -1.81
CA SER A 65 22.59 2.55 -2.37
C SER A 65 21.41 3.39 -2.87
N GLN A 66 20.74 2.89 -3.90
CA GLN A 66 19.47 3.46 -4.35
C GLN A 66 18.43 3.44 -3.23
N THR A 67 18.42 2.36 -2.43
CA THR A 67 17.57 2.21 -1.25
C THR A 67 17.78 3.34 -0.25
N CYS A 68 19.02 3.58 0.18
CA CYS A 68 19.33 4.64 1.14
C CYS A 68 18.93 6.03 0.62
N ARG A 69 19.27 6.36 -0.64
CA ARG A 69 18.84 7.63 -1.24
C ARG A 69 17.32 7.78 -1.26
N LEU A 70 16.61 6.73 -1.63
CA LEU A 70 15.16 6.72 -1.74
C LEU A 70 14.51 6.93 -0.36
N LEU A 71 14.96 6.19 0.65
CA LEU A 71 14.50 6.33 2.03
C LEU A 71 14.80 7.73 2.56
N ASN A 72 16.03 8.23 2.40
CA ASN A 72 16.39 9.57 2.85
C ASN A 72 15.50 10.64 2.20
N VAL A 73 15.22 10.52 0.90
CA VAL A 73 14.29 11.44 0.24
C VAL A 73 12.88 11.24 0.78
N ALA A 74 12.31 10.05 0.84
CA ALA A 74 10.93 9.86 1.29
C ALA A 74 10.71 10.36 2.73
N LEU A 75 11.62 10.03 3.65
CA LEU A 75 11.54 10.38 5.07
C LEU A 75 11.71 11.89 5.32
N SER A 76 12.64 12.56 4.62
CA SER A 76 12.92 14.00 4.82
C SER A 76 11.85 14.94 4.25
N ARG A 77 10.83 14.41 3.58
CA ARG A 77 9.77 15.19 2.93
C ARG A 77 8.60 15.47 3.85
N ALA A 78 8.43 14.68 4.92
CA ALA A 78 7.44 14.91 5.96
C ALA A 78 7.88 16.07 6.87
N GLN A 79 7.02 17.07 7.05
CA GLN A 79 7.23 18.14 8.03
C GLN A 79 6.64 17.77 9.40
N ASP A 80 5.38 17.29 9.40
CA ASP A 80 4.63 17.04 10.62
C ASP A 80 4.41 15.54 10.84
N HIS A 81 3.96 14.82 9.80
CA HIS A 81 3.59 13.41 9.93
C HIS A 81 4.10 12.55 8.77
N LEU A 82 4.56 11.34 9.12
CA LEU A 82 4.93 10.28 8.20
C LEU A 82 4.04 9.06 8.47
N VAL A 83 3.35 8.58 7.44
CA VAL A 83 2.60 7.32 7.46
C VAL A 83 3.35 6.33 6.58
N VAL A 84 3.66 5.14 7.11
CA VAL A 84 4.35 4.09 6.35
C VAL A 84 3.46 2.86 6.24
N VAL A 85 3.20 2.42 5.02
CA VAL A 85 2.47 1.18 4.72
C VAL A 85 3.49 0.10 4.35
N ALA A 86 3.51 -0.97 5.14
CA ALA A 86 4.51 -2.03 5.01
C ALA A 86 4.02 -3.39 5.48
N ASP A 87 4.39 -4.45 4.75
CA ASP A 87 4.41 -5.81 5.26
C ASP A 87 5.70 -6.00 6.08
N VAL A 88 5.59 -5.72 7.39
CA VAL A 88 6.73 -5.69 8.31
C VAL A 88 7.39 -7.06 8.40
N ASP A 89 6.59 -8.14 8.43
CA ASP A 89 7.11 -9.51 8.56
C ASP A 89 7.81 -9.98 7.29
N HIS A 90 7.28 -9.63 6.12
CA HIS A 90 7.97 -9.90 4.85
C HIS A 90 9.29 -9.15 4.75
N LEU A 91 9.30 -7.86 5.09
CA LEU A 91 10.52 -7.05 5.04
C LEU A 91 11.58 -7.58 6.02
N ARG A 92 11.21 -7.84 7.28
CA ARG A 92 12.15 -8.36 8.29
C ARG A 92 12.77 -9.70 7.90
N ARG A 93 12.03 -10.56 7.21
CA ARG A 93 12.52 -11.87 6.75
C ARG A 93 13.55 -11.77 5.62
N HIS A 94 13.48 -10.73 4.78
CA HIS A 94 14.26 -10.70 3.54
C HIS A 94 15.26 -9.55 3.42
N LEU A 95 15.15 -8.51 4.26
CA LEU A 95 16.13 -7.44 4.27
C LEU A 95 17.44 -7.90 4.91
N ALA A 96 18.56 -7.38 4.40
CA ALA A 96 19.85 -7.62 5.00
C ALA A 96 19.89 -7.05 6.44
N PRO A 97 20.48 -7.78 7.41
CA PRO A 97 20.70 -7.27 8.76
C PRO A 97 21.43 -5.92 8.72
N HIS A 98 21.00 -4.98 9.55
CA HIS A 98 21.56 -3.61 9.62
C HIS A 98 21.48 -2.77 8.34
N SER A 99 20.78 -3.22 7.30
CA SER A 99 20.45 -2.37 6.16
C SER A 99 19.69 -1.12 6.59
N GLU A 100 19.75 -0.07 5.79
CA GLU A 100 19.07 1.19 6.06
C GLU A 100 17.55 1.01 6.18
N ALA A 101 16.98 0.10 5.39
CA ALA A 101 15.58 -0.28 5.47
C ALA A 101 15.25 -1.00 6.78
N MET A 102 16.09 -1.93 7.24
CA MET A 102 15.91 -2.56 8.56
C MET A 102 16.01 -1.54 9.69
N ARG A 103 17.01 -0.66 9.64
CA ARG A 103 17.17 0.41 10.63
C ARG A 103 15.96 1.34 10.68
N MET A 104 15.39 1.68 9.52
CA MET A 104 14.13 2.43 9.45
C MET A 104 12.98 1.66 10.11
N LEU A 105 12.81 0.37 9.79
CA LEU A 105 11.73 -0.45 10.38
C LEU A 105 11.88 -0.61 11.90
N ASP A 106 13.10 -0.80 12.40
CA ASP A 106 13.36 -0.89 13.83
C ASP A 106 13.10 0.43 14.54
N HIS A 107 13.46 1.56 13.91
CA HIS A 107 13.17 2.89 14.44
C HIS A 107 11.67 3.16 14.48
N LEU A 108 10.94 2.90 13.40
CA LEU A 108 9.48 3.03 13.35
C LEU A 108 8.80 2.08 14.35
N GLY A 109 9.27 0.84 14.46
CA GLY A 109 8.74 -0.15 15.42
C GLY A 109 8.87 0.27 16.88
N SER A 110 9.83 1.13 17.21
CA SER A 110 10.07 1.61 18.58
C SER A 110 9.50 3.00 18.87
N HIS A 111 9.22 3.81 17.85
CA HIS A 111 8.85 5.22 18.02
C HIS A 111 7.52 5.61 17.37
N ALA A 112 7.03 4.84 16.40
CA ALA A 112 5.78 5.15 15.70
C ALA A 112 4.59 4.41 16.32
N GLN A 113 3.39 4.94 16.05
CA GLN A 113 2.16 4.19 16.30
C GLN A 113 2.02 3.09 15.25
N LEU A 114 1.96 1.84 15.69
CA LEU A 114 1.69 0.69 14.82
C LEU A 114 0.20 0.39 14.79
N LEU A 115 -0.33 0.25 13.58
CA LEU A 115 -1.73 -0.08 13.34
C LEU A 115 -1.79 -1.27 12.37
N SER A 116 -2.49 -2.35 12.75
CA SER A 116 -2.72 -3.47 11.83
C SER A 116 -3.67 -3.05 10.72
N ALA A 117 -3.39 -3.48 9.49
CA ALA A 117 -4.31 -3.32 8.37
C ALA A 117 -5.68 -3.96 8.63
N ASP A 118 -5.73 -5.04 9.43
CA ASP A 118 -6.98 -5.74 9.79
C ASP A 118 -7.94 -4.83 10.59
N GLN A 119 -7.41 -3.81 11.27
CA GLN A 119 -8.23 -2.84 12.00
C GLN A 119 -8.84 -1.78 11.08
N LEU A 120 -8.33 -1.66 9.85
CA LEU A 120 -8.75 -0.67 8.87
C LEU A 120 -9.56 -1.28 7.72
N ILE A 121 -9.29 -2.54 7.40
CA ILE A 121 -9.87 -3.25 6.27
C ILE A 121 -10.90 -4.25 6.80
N PRO A 122 -12.21 -4.01 6.60
CA PRO A 122 -13.22 -4.99 6.98
C PRO A 122 -13.14 -6.18 6.02
N THR A 123 -12.61 -7.29 6.52
CA THR A 123 -12.67 -8.58 5.84
C THR A 123 -14.04 -9.22 6.06
N ARG A 124 -14.50 -9.98 5.07
CA ARG A 124 -15.81 -10.67 5.09
C ARG A 124 -15.64 -12.12 4.66
N ASP A 125 -16.58 -12.94 5.08
CA ASP A 125 -16.78 -14.30 4.55
C ASP A 125 -17.71 -14.24 3.34
N ALA A 126 -17.50 -15.13 2.37
CA ALA A 126 -18.32 -15.18 1.16
C ALA A 126 -19.81 -15.43 1.49
N ALA A 127 -20.10 -16.14 2.58
CA ALA A 127 -21.46 -16.40 3.04
C ALA A 127 -22.25 -15.12 3.36
N GLN A 128 -21.56 -14.04 3.74
CA GLN A 128 -22.19 -12.77 4.13
C GLN A 128 -22.69 -11.97 2.92
N LEU A 129 -22.26 -12.31 1.70
CA LEU A 129 -22.65 -11.60 0.47
C LEU A 129 -24.18 -11.59 0.25
N GLY A 130 -24.86 -12.68 0.62
CA GLY A 130 -26.32 -12.79 0.49
C GLY A 130 -27.12 -11.88 1.40
N GLU A 131 -26.49 -11.28 2.42
CA GLU A 131 -27.14 -10.42 3.41
C GLU A 131 -26.92 -8.92 3.13
N LEU A 132 -26.07 -8.59 2.15
CA LEU A 132 -25.68 -7.22 1.85
C LEU A 132 -26.71 -6.50 0.98
N SER A 133 -26.80 -5.18 1.19
CA SER A 133 -27.57 -4.30 0.31
C SER A 133 -26.92 -4.20 -1.09
N GLU A 134 -27.71 -3.83 -2.12
CA GLU A 134 -27.16 -3.60 -3.47
C GLU A 134 -26.05 -2.52 -3.47
N GLU A 135 -26.16 -1.52 -2.61
CA GLU A 135 -25.14 -0.46 -2.46
C GLU A 135 -23.83 -1.01 -1.88
N GLU A 136 -23.90 -1.93 -0.92
CA GLU A 136 -22.71 -2.56 -0.34
C GLU A 136 -22.05 -3.56 -1.28
N LEU A 137 -22.85 -4.32 -2.06
CA LEU A 137 -22.36 -5.23 -3.09
C LEU A 137 -21.65 -4.49 -4.23
N ALA A 138 -22.01 -3.22 -4.48
CA ALA A 138 -21.34 -2.39 -5.48
C ALA A 138 -19.97 -1.86 -5.03
N ARG A 139 -19.59 -2.04 -3.75
CA ARG A 139 -18.32 -1.53 -3.19
C ARG A 139 -17.28 -2.65 -3.14
N PRO A 140 -15.98 -2.33 -3.27
CA PRO A 140 -14.93 -3.32 -3.08
C PRO A 140 -15.04 -3.96 -1.69
N ALA A 141 -15.09 -5.30 -1.67
CA ALA A 141 -15.04 -6.11 -0.47
C ALA A 141 -13.70 -6.86 -0.40
N PHE A 142 -13.23 -7.08 0.82
CA PHE A 142 -11.97 -7.79 1.07
C PHE A 142 -12.30 -9.15 1.68
N PHE A 143 -11.69 -10.19 1.14
CA PHE A 143 -11.90 -11.57 1.58
C PHE A 143 -10.57 -12.18 2.01
N PRO A 144 -10.56 -13.01 3.07
CA PRO A 144 -9.47 -13.93 3.31
C PRO A 144 -9.18 -14.78 2.07
N ALA A 145 -7.91 -15.17 1.87
CA ALA A 145 -7.47 -15.84 0.64
C ALA A 145 -8.22 -17.15 0.35
N ASP A 146 -8.64 -17.87 1.40
CA ASP A 146 -9.44 -19.10 1.34
C ASP A 146 -10.93 -18.86 1.05
N GLU A 147 -11.45 -17.65 1.28
CA GLU A 147 -12.82 -17.26 0.97
C GLU A 147 -12.96 -16.66 -0.45
N VAL A 148 -11.86 -16.24 -1.08
CA VAL A 148 -11.88 -15.61 -2.42
C VAL A 148 -12.61 -16.47 -3.46
N TYR A 149 -12.32 -17.78 -3.51
CA TYR A 149 -12.97 -18.66 -4.50
C TYR A 149 -14.48 -18.72 -4.31
N ARG A 150 -14.95 -18.82 -3.06
CA ARG A 150 -16.38 -18.87 -2.74
C ARG A 150 -17.07 -17.55 -3.05
N ALA A 151 -16.40 -16.42 -2.79
CA ALA A 151 -16.90 -15.10 -3.11
C ALA A 151 -17.06 -14.93 -4.64
N VAL A 152 -16.07 -15.36 -5.41
CA VAL A 152 -16.11 -15.31 -6.88
C VAL A 152 -17.21 -16.22 -7.45
N GLU A 153 -17.37 -17.44 -6.93
CA GLU A 153 -18.46 -18.34 -7.34
C GLU A 153 -19.84 -17.73 -7.09
N TRP A 154 -20.02 -17.10 -5.92
CA TRP A 154 -21.25 -16.37 -5.60
C TRP A 154 -21.50 -15.23 -6.58
N ASP A 155 -20.49 -14.42 -6.88
CA ASP A 155 -20.58 -13.29 -7.80
C ASP A 155 -20.96 -13.76 -9.22
N ILE A 156 -20.33 -14.84 -9.70
CA ILE A 156 -20.65 -15.45 -11.00
C ILE A 156 -22.11 -15.91 -11.03
N ALA A 157 -22.59 -16.56 -9.96
CA ALA A 157 -23.95 -17.08 -9.91
C ALA A 157 -25.02 -15.97 -9.88
N HIS A 158 -24.69 -14.79 -9.37
CA HIS A 158 -25.63 -13.67 -9.21
C HIS A 158 -25.41 -12.53 -10.24
N ALA A 159 -24.39 -12.64 -11.09
CA ALA A 159 -24.12 -11.69 -12.16
C ALA A 159 -25.24 -11.69 -13.22
N LYS A 160 -25.95 -10.57 -13.34
CA LYS A 160 -27.05 -10.43 -14.32
C LYS A 160 -26.59 -10.05 -15.73
N ASN A 161 -25.54 -9.24 -15.85
CA ASN A 161 -25.17 -8.59 -17.12
C ASN A 161 -23.69 -8.70 -17.52
N ARG A 162 -22.74 -8.61 -16.57
CA ARG A 162 -21.30 -8.64 -16.84
C ARG A 162 -20.50 -9.00 -15.59
N ILE A 163 -19.33 -9.62 -15.79
CA ILE A 163 -18.31 -9.86 -14.76
C ILE A 163 -17.03 -9.16 -15.21
N GLU A 164 -16.42 -8.38 -14.32
CA GLU A 164 -15.15 -7.68 -14.56
C GLU A 164 -14.11 -8.18 -13.56
N ILE A 165 -12.99 -8.67 -14.07
CA ILE A 165 -11.87 -9.17 -13.26
C ILE A 165 -10.69 -8.24 -13.51
N TYR A 166 -10.15 -7.65 -12.45
CA TYR A 166 -9.04 -6.69 -12.48
C TYR A 166 -7.79 -7.26 -11.79
#